data_AF-V6TZ15-F1
#
_entry.id   AF-V6TZ15-F1
#
_cell.length_a   1.000
_cell.length_b   1.000
_cell.length_c   1.000
_cell.angle_alpha   90.00
_cell.angle_beta   90.00
_cell.angle_gamma   90.00
#
_symmetry.space_group_name_H-M   'P 1'
#
loop_
_entity.id
_entity.type
_entity.pdbx_description
1 polymer ?
#
loop_
_entity_poly.entity_id
_entity_poly.type
_entity_poly.pdbx_seq_one_letter_code
_entity_poly.pdbx_strand_id
1 'polypeptide(L)' 'MEPVSEIQPVVYICATCGCETNPRMDGTMYCSTNPNHKVLYKKRMSRPLVYKAI' A
#
# COMPACT_ATOMS: atom_id res chain seq x y z
N MET A 1 15.57 -19.36 -15.97
CA MET A 1 15.21 -17.92 -15.96
C MET A 1 14.21 -17.75 -14.84
N GLU A 2 14.67 -17.27 -13.69
CA GLU A 2 13.78 -16.85 -12.60
C GLU A 2 12.93 -15.69 -13.12
N PRO A 3 11.60 -15.64 -12.88
CA PRO A 3 10.82 -14.48 -13.28
C PRO A 3 11.29 -13.29 -12.45
N VAL A 4 11.74 -12.25 -13.14
CA VAL A 4 12.00 -10.93 -12.57
C VAL A 4 10.77 -10.56 -11.78
N SER A 5 10.87 -10.55 -10.45
CA SER A 5 9.79 -10.13 -9.57
C SER A 5 9.49 -8.67 -9.90
N GLU A 6 8.47 -8.44 -10.74
CA GLU A 6 7.93 -7.12 -11.00
C GLU A 6 7.65 -6.49 -9.64
N ILE A 7 8.37 -5.41 -9.33
CA ILE A 7 8.16 -4.63 -8.12
C ILE A 7 6.78 -4.01 -8.28
N GLN A 8 5.75 -4.68 -7.78
CA GLN A 8 4.41 -4.10 -7.76
C GLN A 8 4.50 -2.77 -7.00
N PRO A 9 3.95 -1.68 -7.54
CA PRO A 9 4.00 -0.39 -6.88
C PRO A 9 3.38 -0.53 -5.49
N VAL A 10 4.11 -0.07 -4.47
CA VAL A 10 3.63 -0.13 -3.08
C VAL A 10 2.47 0.84 -2.95
N VAL A 11 1.25 0.32 -2.89
CA VAL A 11 0.04 1.10 -2.67
C VAL A 11 -0.24 1.25 -1.17
N TYR A 12 -0.70 2.41 -0.75
CA TYR A 12 -1.18 2.68 0.60
C TYR A 12 -2.70 2.89 0.60
N ILE A 13 -3.34 2.65 1.73
CA ILE A 13 -4.77 2.84 1.96
C ILE A 13 -4.93 3.89 3.05
N CYS A 14 -5.72 4.93 2.81
CA CYS A 14 -6.01 5.94 3.83
C CYS A 14 -6.84 5.36 4.97
N ALA A 15 -6.43 5.60 6.21
CA ALA A 15 -7.14 5.12 7.40
C ALA A 15 -8.54 5.75 7.58
N THR A 16 -8.75 6.98 7.08
CA THR A 16 -10.00 7.72 7.27
C THR A 16 -11.03 7.40 6.19
N CYS A 17 -10.63 7.46 4.91
CA CYS A 17 -11.56 7.33 3.79
C CYS A 17 -11.42 6.02 3.01
N GLY A 18 -10.44 5.16 3.33
CA GLY A 18 -10.23 3.87 2.67
C GLY A 18 -9.73 3.96 1.22
N CYS A 19 -9.48 5.17 0.70
CA CYS A 19 -9.00 5.34 -0.66
C CYS A 19 -7.54 4.88 -0.81
N GLU A 20 -7.23 4.29 -1.95
CA GLU A 20 -5.86 3.94 -2.32
C GLU A 20 -5.08 5.19 -2.73
N THR A 21 -3.84 5.27 -2.27
CA THR A 21 -2.91 6.34 -2.58
C THR A 21 -1.52 5.78 -2.83
N ASN A 22 -0.84 6.34 -3.82
CA ASN A 22 0.56 6.02 -4.09
C ASN A 22 1.47 6.95 -3.27
N PRO A 23 2.66 6.49 -2.85
CA PRO A 23 3.65 7.35 -2.24
C PRO A 23 4.08 8.41 -3.27
N ARG A 24 4.16 9.66 -2.83
CA ARG A 24 4.63 10.76 -3.67
C ARG A 24 6.17 10.76 -3.73
N MET A 25 6.74 11.19 -4.85
CA MET A 25 8.21 11.23 -5.04
C MET A 25 8.91 12.25 -4.16
N ASP A 26 8.18 13.26 -3.67
CA ASP A 26 8.67 14.29 -2.76
C ASP A 26 8.77 13.82 -1.29
N GLY A 27 8.44 12.55 -1.01
CA GLY A 27 8.45 11.97 0.33
C GLY A 27 7.26 12.38 1.20
N THR A 28 6.31 13.14 0.67
CA THR A 28 5.11 13.52 1.41
C THR A 28 4.09 12.39 1.45
N MET A 29 3.54 12.12 2.65
CA MET A 29 2.62 11.02 2.90
C MET A 29 1.28 11.54 3.42
N TYR A 30 0.31 11.68 2.52
CA TYR A 30 -1.08 12.03 2.84
C TYR A 30 -2.04 11.44 1.79
N CYS A 31 -3.33 11.40 2.12
CA CYS A 31 -4.35 10.87 1.23
C CYS A 31 -4.55 11.75 -0.01
N SER A 32 -4.69 11.12 -1.18
CA SER A 32 -4.96 11.80 -2.47
C SER A 32 -6.23 12.65 -2.48
N THR A 33 -7.24 12.31 -1.67
CA THR A 33 -8.53 13.02 -1.63
C THR A 33 -8.58 14.17 -0.61
N ASN A 34 -7.79 14.09 0.47
CA ASN A 34 -7.74 15.12 1.50
C ASN A 34 -6.35 15.18 2.17
N PRO A 35 -5.64 16.32 2.06
CA PRO A 35 -4.29 16.46 2.60
C PRO A 35 -4.23 16.46 4.14
N ASN A 36 -5.35 16.61 4.83
CA ASN A 36 -5.40 16.49 6.30
C ASN A 36 -5.31 15.02 6.77
N HIS A 37 -5.63 14.06 5.91
CA HIS A 37 -5.51 12.64 6.24
C HIS A 37 -4.06 12.16 6.05
N LYS A 38 -3.31 12.10 7.15
CA LYS A 38 -1.87 11.73 7.14
C LYS A 38 -1.59 10.28 7.54
N VAL A 39 -2.61 9.55 8.01
CA VAL A 39 -2.48 8.16 8.43
C VAL A 39 -2.82 7.24 7.26
N LEU A 40 -1.82 6.48 6.80
CA LEU A 40 -1.89 5.58 5.66
C LEU A 40 -1.38 4.18 6.04
N TYR A 41 -2.12 3.14 5.71
CA TYR A 41 -1.71 1.74 5.89
C TYR A 41 -1.10 1.20 4.61
N LYS A 42 -0.06 0.38 4.70
CA LYS A 42 0.48 -0.33 3.52
C LYS A 42 -0.53 -1.39 3.07
N LYS A 43 -0.92 -1.37 1.79
CA LYS A 43 -1.82 -2.38 1.22
C LYS A 43 -1.14 -3.75 1.26
N ARG A 44 -1.89 -4.78 1.66
CA ARG A 44 -1.40 -6.15 1.70
C ARG A 44 -1.10 -6.63 0.28
N MET A 45 0.03 -7.31 0.09
CA MET A 45 0.32 -7.98 -1.17
C MET A 45 -0.74 -9.05 -1.45
N SER A 46 -1.15 -9.19 -2.71
CA SER A 46 -2.12 -10.20 -3.15
C SER A 46 -1.62 -11.64 -3.00
N ARG A 47 -0.34 -11.83 -2.63
CA ARG A 47 0.22 -13.17 -2.42
C ARG A 47 -0.39 -13.79 -1.15
N PRO A 48 -1.12 -14.91 -1.26
CA PRO A 48 -1.72 -15.55 -0.10
C PRO A 48 -0.62 -16.00 0.87
N LEU A 49 -0.86 -15.79 2.15
CA LEU A 49 0.01 -16.30 3.20
C LEU A 49 -0.52 -17.66 3.63
N VAL A 50 0.31 -18.70 3.55
CA VAL A 50 -0.03 -20.06 3.96
C VAL A 50 0.42 -20.24 5.40
N TYR A 51 -0.53 -20.54 6.28
CA TYR A 51 -0.28 -20.79 7.70
C TYR A 51 -0.66 -22.23 8.04
N LYS A 52 0.03 -22.82 9.02
CA LYS A 52 -0.36 -24.11 9.60
C LYS A 52 -1.49 -23.87 10.61
N ALA A 53 -2.56 -24.68 10.54
CA ALA A 53 -3.56 -24.73 11.59
C ALA A 53 -2.97 -25.47 12.82
N ILE A 54 -3.30 -24.99 14.02
CA ILE A 54 -2.94 -25.59 15.32
C ILE A 54 -4.22 -26.08 15.96
#